data_AF-A0A7R5K5Q5-F1
#
_entry.id   AF-A0A7R5K5Q5-F1
#
_cell.length_a   1.000
_cell.length_b   1.000
_cell.length_c   1.000
_cell.angle_alpha   90.00
_cell.angle_beta   90.00
_cell.angle_gamma   90.00
#
_symmetry.space_group_name_H-M   'P 1'
#
loop_
_entity.id
_entity.type
_entity.pdbx_description
1 polymer ?
#
loop_
_entity_poly.entity_id
_entity_poly.type
_entity_poly.pdbx_seq_one_letter_code
_entity_poly.pdbx_strand_id
1 'polypeptide(L)'
;MASCVGSRTLSKNDVNYRLHFRMINEQQVEDITLEFFYRPHTITLLSFTILSLMAFAFTRDDSVPEDNIWRGILSVIFFFLIISVLAFPNGPFTRPHPAIWRMVFGLSVLYFLFLVFVLFLNFEQVKAVMYWLDPNLRYATREADIMEYAVNCHVITWERILSHFDIFAFGHFWGWAMKALLIRSYGLCWTISITWELTELFFMHLLPNFAECWWDQVILDILLCNGGGIWLGMVVCRFLEMRTYHWASFKDIHTTTGKIKRAVLQFTPASWTYVRWFDPKSSFQRVAGIYLFMIIWQVRNKFCDLKAAISSVTCWL
;
A
#
# COMPACT_ATOMS: atom_id res chain seq x y z
N MET A 1 -51.44 -23.65 -3.16
CA MET A 1 -50.22 -24.48 -3.16
C MET A 1 -49.09 -23.63 -3.70
N ALA A 2 -48.18 -23.19 -2.83
CA ALA A 2 -47.03 -22.38 -3.21
C ALA A 2 -45.99 -23.28 -3.89
N SER A 3 -45.67 -22.99 -5.15
CA SER A 3 -44.62 -23.68 -5.89
C SER A 3 -43.27 -23.31 -5.28
N CYS A 4 -42.59 -24.31 -4.71
CA CYS A 4 -41.25 -24.20 -4.15
C CYS A 4 -40.26 -23.83 -5.26
N VAL A 5 -39.74 -22.60 -5.25
CA VAL A 5 -38.65 -22.18 -6.13
C VAL A 5 -37.37 -22.82 -5.59
N GLY A 6 -37.04 -24.00 -6.09
CA GLY A 6 -35.81 -24.69 -5.77
C GLY A 6 -34.60 -23.85 -6.17
N SER A 7 -33.70 -23.63 -5.21
CA SER A 7 -32.37 -23.08 -5.42
C SER A 7 -31.62 -23.94 -6.43
N ARG A 8 -31.57 -23.51 -7.70
CA ARG A 8 -30.76 -24.16 -8.73
C ARG A 8 -29.29 -23.94 -8.40
N THR A 9 -28.61 -25.01 -7.99
CA THR A 9 -27.16 -25.06 -7.95
C THR A 9 -26.63 -24.90 -9.37
N LEU A 10 -25.94 -23.77 -9.64
CA LEU A 10 -25.33 -23.48 -10.94
C LEU A 10 -24.33 -24.58 -11.30
N SER A 11 -24.61 -25.29 -12.39
CA SER A 11 -23.72 -26.31 -12.95
C SER A 11 -22.46 -25.65 -13.51
N LYS A 12 -21.29 -26.28 -13.32
CA LYS A 12 -19.97 -25.80 -13.79
C LYS A 12 -19.89 -25.61 -15.32
N ASN A 13 -20.83 -26.20 -16.05
CA ASN A 13 -20.96 -26.10 -17.51
C ASN A 13 -21.91 -25.00 -17.99
N ASP A 14 -22.55 -24.26 -17.09
CA ASP A 14 -23.45 -23.18 -17.47
C ASP A 14 -22.63 -22.01 -18.05
N VAL A 15 -23.03 -21.51 -19.21
CA VAL A 15 -22.40 -20.35 -19.87
C VAL A 15 -22.41 -19.16 -18.91
N ASN A 16 -23.46 -19.02 -18.12
CA ASN A 16 -23.59 -17.96 -17.12
C ASN A 16 -22.57 -18.13 -15.98
N TYR A 17 -22.30 -19.36 -15.54
CA TYR A 17 -21.24 -19.65 -14.57
C TYR A 17 -19.85 -19.34 -15.13
N ARG A 18 -19.58 -19.71 -16.39
CA ARG A 18 -18.30 -19.37 -17.05
C ARG A 18 -18.14 -17.87 -17.24
N LEU A 19 -19.19 -17.17 -17.64
CA LEU A 19 -19.18 -15.71 -17.78
C LEU A 19 -18.95 -15.05 -16.42
N HIS A 20 -19.66 -15.48 -15.39
CA HIS A 20 -19.54 -14.97 -14.03
C HIS A 20 -18.16 -15.26 -13.44
N PHE A 21 -17.63 -16.46 -13.63
CA PHE A 21 -16.26 -16.83 -13.24
C PHE A 21 -15.22 -15.98 -13.97
N ARG A 22 -15.41 -15.72 -15.27
CA ARG A 22 -14.53 -14.87 -16.07
C ARG A 22 -14.62 -13.41 -15.65
N MET A 23 -15.82 -12.89 -15.37
CA MET A 23 -16.00 -11.53 -14.85
C MET A 23 -15.34 -11.36 -13.48
N ILE A 24 -15.48 -12.34 -12.59
CA ILE A 24 -14.87 -12.29 -11.24
C ILE A 24 -13.34 -12.39 -11.31
N ASN A 25 -12.80 -13.32 -12.10
CA ASN A 25 -11.36 -13.59 -12.11
C ASN A 25 -10.56 -12.72 -13.08
N GLU A 26 -11.17 -12.28 -14.18
CA GLU A 26 -10.48 -11.47 -15.18
C GLU A 26 -10.75 -9.97 -15.00
N GLN A 27 -11.81 -9.56 -14.29
CA GLN A 27 -12.25 -8.15 -14.16
C GLN A 27 -11.95 -7.36 -15.44
N GLN A 28 -12.63 -7.73 -16.54
CA GLN A 28 -12.31 -7.20 -17.86
C GLN A 28 -12.29 -5.68 -17.84
N VAL A 29 -11.15 -5.11 -18.27
CA VAL A 29 -10.99 -3.66 -18.37
C VAL A 29 -11.74 -3.20 -19.61
N GLU A 30 -12.80 -2.43 -19.42
CA GLU A 30 -13.53 -1.76 -20.49
C GLU A 30 -12.62 -0.67 -21.12
N ASP A 31 -12.75 -0.47 -22.44
CA ASP A 31 -12.07 0.58 -23.22
C ASP A 31 -10.53 0.49 -23.28
N ILE A 32 -10.02 -0.65 -23.76
CA ILE A 32 -8.60 -0.87 -24.02
C ILE A 32 -8.12 0.06 -25.16
N THR A 33 -7.25 1.02 -24.84
CA THR A 33 -6.67 1.94 -25.85
C THR A 33 -5.58 1.27 -26.70
N LEU A 34 -4.91 0.25 -26.17
CA LEU A 34 -3.81 -0.48 -26.83
C LEU A 34 -3.98 -1.99 -26.58
N GLU A 35 -4.64 -2.66 -27.52
CA GLU A 35 -5.00 -4.09 -27.42
C GLU A 35 -3.80 -5.01 -27.20
N PHE A 36 -2.63 -4.62 -27.71
CA PHE A 36 -1.36 -5.33 -27.54
C PHE A 36 -0.98 -5.55 -26.06
N PHE A 37 -1.20 -4.57 -25.18
CA PHE A 37 -0.83 -4.70 -23.77
C PHE A 37 -1.77 -5.62 -22.97
N TYR A 38 -2.98 -5.85 -23.47
CA TYR A 38 -4.02 -6.63 -22.79
C TYR A 38 -4.16 -8.05 -23.35
N ARG A 39 -3.48 -8.38 -24.46
CA ARG A 39 -3.40 -9.76 -24.95
C ARG A 39 -2.31 -10.54 -24.20
N PRO A 40 -2.63 -11.70 -23.61
CA PRO A 40 -1.65 -12.50 -22.88
C PRO A 40 -0.65 -13.14 -23.86
N HIS A 41 0.58 -12.64 -23.82
CA HIS A 41 1.73 -13.14 -24.59
C HIS A 41 2.57 -14.12 -23.76
N THR A 42 1.89 -15.07 -23.11
CA THR A 42 2.48 -15.96 -22.08
C THR A 42 3.67 -16.77 -22.59
N ILE A 43 3.54 -17.39 -23.77
CA ILE A 43 4.59 -18.26 -24.34
C ILE A 43 5.82 -17.43 -24.72
N THR A 44 5.62 -16.30 -25.41
CA THR A 44 6.73 -15.43 -25.81
C THR A 44 7.45 -14.83 -24.61
N LEU A 45 6.71 -14.47 -23.55
CA LEU A 45 7.31 -13.95 -22.32
C LEU A 45 8.12 -15.04 -21.62
N LEU A 46 7.57 -16.26 -21.49
CA LEU A 46 8.26 -17.40 -20.90
C LEU A 46 9.53 -17.81 -21.68
N SER A 47 9.46 -17.81 -23.00
CA SER A 47 10.65 -18.10 -23.83
C SER A 47 11.71 -17.01 -23.66
N PHE A 48 11.31 -15.74 -23.66
CA PHE A 48 12.22 -14.62 -23.43
C PHE A 48 12.86 -14.68 -22.04
N THR A 49 12.09 -15.01 -21.00
CA THR A 49 12.63 -15.12 -19.64
C THR A 49 13.68 -16.22 -19.54
N ILE A 50 13.39 -17.41 -20.06
CA ILE A 50 14.33 -18.55 -20.03
C ILE A 50 15.62 -18.22 -20.80
N LEU A 51 15.50 -17.64 -22.00
CA LEU A 51 16.66 -17.22 -22.80
C LEU A 51 17.48 -16.13 -22.10
N SER A 52 16.82 -15.16 -21.48
CA SER A 52 17.47 -14.10 -20.71
C SER A 52 18.19 -14.65 -19.48
N LEU A 53 17.62 -15.65 -18.79
CA LEU A 53 18.27 -16.31 -17.65
C LEU A 53 19.56 -17.01 -18.10
N MET A 54 19.48 -17.77 -19.19
CA MET A 54 20.64 -18.46 -19.74
C MET A 54 21.71 -17.45 -20.16
N ALA A 55 21.34 -16.41 -20.92
CA ALA A 55 22.28 -15.38 -21.34
C ALA A 55 22.98 -14.70 -20.15
N PHE A 56 22.22 -14.31 -19.11
CA PHE A 56 22.79 -13.70 -17.91
C PHE A 56 23.71 -14.67 -17.14
N ALA A 57 23.31 -15.93 -17.00
CA ALA A 57 24.11 -16.95 -16.33
C ALA A 57 25.46 -17.20 -17.03
N PHE A 58 25.49 -17.14 -18.38
CA PHE A 58 26.71 -17.39 -19.16
C PHE A 58 27.60 -16.16 -19.38
N THR A 59 27.08 -14.93 -19.21
CA THR A 59 27.81 -13.68 -19.49
C THR A 59 28.26 -12.94 -18.23
N ARG A 60 27.85 -13.41 -17.05
CA ARG A 60 28.19 -12.78 -15.77
C ARG A 60 29.64 -13.10 -15.38
N ASP A 61 30.36 -12.08 -14.95
CA ASP A 61 31.63 -12.20 -14.23
C ASP A 61 31.38 -12.76 -12.82
N ASP A 62 32.06 -13.84 -12.46
CA ASP A 62 31.92 -14.55 -11.19
C ASP A 62 33.05 -14.29 -10.19
N SER A 63 33.93 -13.31 -10.47
CA SER A 63 35.12 -13.01 -9.66
C SER A 63 34.84 -12.59 -8.20
N VAL A 64 33.73 -11.89 -7.93
CA VAL A 64 33.39 -11.37 -6.59
C VAL A 64 32.17 -12.09 -6.00
N PRO A 65 32.32 -12.86 -4.90
CA PRO A 65 31.22 -13.64 -4.31
C PRO A 65 30.01 -12.80 -3.86
N GLU A 66 30.25 -11.62 -3.30
CA GLU A 66 29.16 -10.74 -2.81
C GLU A 66 28.29 -10.23 -3.96
N ASP A 67 28.93 -9.77 -5.04
CA ASP A 67 28.25 -9.39 -6.29
C ASP A 67 27.47 -10.55 -6.90
N ASN A 68 28.00 -11.77 -6.83
CA ASN A 68 27.32 -12.96 -7.33
C ASN A 68 26.02 -13.23 -6.57
N ILE A 69 26.02 -13.07 -5.25
CA ILE A 69 24.83 -13.21 -4.41
C ILE A 69 23.84 -12.08 -4.70
N TRP A 70 24.28 -10.83 -4.76
CA TRP A 70 23.43 -9.68 -5.06
C TRP A 70 22.72 -9.83 -6.41
N ARG A 71 23.47 -10.15 -7.47
CA ARG A 71 22.93 -10.42 -8.81
C ARG A 71 21.99 -11.62 -8.84
N GLY A 72 22.28 -12.64 -8.03
CA GLY A 72 21.41 -13.80 -7.85
C GLY A 72 20.06 -13.43 -7.25
N ILE A 73 20.06 -12.63 -6.18
CA ILE A 73 18.83 -12.13 -5.54
C ILE A 73 18.01 -11.27 -6.51
N LEU A 74 18.66 -10.31 -7.19
CA LEU A 74 17.99 -9.48 -8.20
C LEU A 74 17.36 -10.33 -9.31
N SER A 75 18.04 -11.38 -9.76
CA SER A 75 17.50 -12.31 -10.75
C SER A 75 16.27 -13.03 -10.20
N VAL A 76 16.35 -13.62 -9.01
CA VAL A 76 15.20 -14.31 -8.39
C VAL A 76 13.99 -13.39 -8.28
N ILE A 77 14.19 -12.14 -7.82
CA ILE A 77 13.11 -11.14 -7.74
C ILE A 77 12.53 -10.88 -9.14
N PHE A 78 13.37 -10.61 -10.14
CA PHE A 78 12.93 -10.33 -11.51
C PHE A 78 12.09 -11.48 -12.09
N PHE A 79 12.57 -12.72 -12.00
CA PHE A 79 11.84 -13.89 -12.50
C PHE A 79 10.55 -14.14 -11.72
N PHE A 80 10.57 -13.95 -10.40
CA PHE A 80 9.37 -14.04 -9.59
C PHE A 80 8.31 -13.01 -10.00
N LEU A 81 8.71 -11.77 -10.33
CA LEU A 81 7.79 -10.75 -10.83
C LEU A 81 7.19 -11.11 -12.20
N ILE A 82 7.94 -11.79 -13.06
CA ILE A 82 7.38 -12.25 -14.33
C ILE A 82 6.38 -13.39 -14.09
N ILE A 83 6.70 -14.33 -13.20
CA ILE A 83 5.77 -15.39 -12.80
C ILE A 83 4.52 -14.79 -12.15
N SER A 84 4.65 -13.76 -11.31
CA SER A 84 3.51 -13.11 -10.68
C SER A 84 2.58 -12.48 -11.71
N VAL A 85 3.13 -11.82 -12.74
CA VAL A 85 2.34 -11.27 -13.86
C VAL A 85 1.59 -12.38 -14.62
N LEU A 86 2.20 -13.53 -14.83
CA LEU A 86 1.60 -14.62 -15.62
C LEU A 86 0.61 -15.48 -14.84
N ALA A 87 0.90 -15.79 -13.57
CA ALA A 87 0.19 -16.80 -12.80
C ALA A 87 -0.80 -16.23 -11.78
N PHE A 88 -0.59 -15.01 -11.29
CA PHE A 88 -1.47 -14.47 -10.24
C PHE A 88 -2.82 -13.99 -10.80
N PRO A 89 -3.91 -14.21 -10.06
CA PRO A 89 -5.24 -13.74 -10.47
C PRO A 89 -5.30 -12.21 -10.47
N ASN A 90 -6.28 -11.65 -11.19
CA ASN A 90 -6.54 -10.22 -11.09
C ASN A 90 -7.14 -9.91 -9.71
N GLY A 91 -6.54 -8.93 -9.03
CA GLY A 91 -7.10 -8.36 -7.80
C GLY A 91 -8.24 -7.38 -8.11
N PRO A 92 -8.82 -6.74 -7.08
CA PRO A 92 -9.91 -5.78 -7.23
C PRO A 92 -9.51 -4.48 -7.94
N PHE A 93 -8.21 -4.26 -8.15
CA PHE A 93 -7.68 -3.09 -8.83
C PHE A 93 -7.40 -3.41 -10.30
N THR A 94 -8.05 -2.66 -11.19
CA THR A 94 -7.95 -2.86 -12.64
C THR A 94 -7.02 -1.86 -13.33
N ARG A 95 -6.81 -0.66 -12.74
CA ARG A 95 -6.03 0.45 -13.32
C ARG A 95 -4.84 0.85 -12.45
N PRO A 96 -3.70 1.27 -13.02
CA PRO A 96 -3.49 1.62 -14.43
C PRO A 96 -3.35 0.42 -15.39
N HIS A 97 -2.87 -0.74 -14.90
CA HIS A 97 -2.85 -1.98 -15.65
C HIS A 97 -2.87 -3.21 -14.71
N PRO A 98 -3.58 -4.30 -15.03
CA PRO A 98 -3.63 -5.49 -14.17
C PRO A 98 -2.24 -6.09 -13.86
N ALA A 99 -1.32 -6.07 -14.82
CA ALA A 99 0.05 -6.55 -14.61
C ALA A 99 0.79 -5.80 -13.49
N ILE A 100 0.55 -4.49 -13.33
CA ILE A 100 1.17 -3.71 -12.26
C ILE A 100 0.70 -4.22 -10.91
N TRP A 101 -0.61 -4.47 -10.75
CA TRP A 101 -1.16 -4.99 -9.50
C TRP A 101 -0.73 -6.42 -9.21
N ARG A 102 -0.56 -7.26 -10.23
CA ARG A 102 0.03 -8.59 -10.07
C ARG A 102 1.49 -8.52 -9.62
N MET A 103 2.28 -7.59 -10.16
CA MET A 103 3.64 -7.33 -9.68
C MET A 103 3.65 -6.82 -8.24
N VAL A 104 2.78 -5.87 -7.89
CA VAL A 104 2.64 -5.36 -6.51
C VAL A 104 2.30 -6.50 -5.55
N PHE A 105 1.31 -7.34 -5.90
CA PHE A 105 0.97 -8.51 -5.09
C PHE A 105 2.15 -9.50 -5.01
N GLY A 106 2.89 -9.69 -6.10
CA GLY A 106 4.15 -10.44 -6.10
C GLY A 106 5.20 -9.90 -5.13
N LEU A 107 5.46 -8.59 -5.17
CA LEU A 107 6.36 -7.94 -4.22
C LEU A 107 5.87 -8.10 -2.78
N SER A 108 4.57 -7.98 -2.53
CA SER A 108 3.99 -8.22 -1.19
C SER A 108 4.22 -9.66 -0.71
N VAL A 109 4.13 -10.66 -1.59
CA VAL A 109 4.44 -12.06 -1.24
C VAL A 109 5.93 -12.23 -0.94
N LEU A 110 6.82 -11.69 -1.77
CA LEU A 110 8.27 -11.74 -1.51
C LEU A 110 8.63 -11.06 -0.19
N TYR A 111 8.05 -9.88 0.06
CA TYR A 111 8.22 -9.15 1.31
C TYR A 111 7.73 -9.98 2.50
N PHE A 112 6.54 -10.58 2.42
CA PHE A 112 6.03 -11.45 3.48
C PHE A 112 6.96 -12.64 3.76
N LEU A 113 7.46 -13.32 2.72
CA LEU A 113 8.41 -14.42 2.87
C LEU A 113 9.74 -13.94 3.49
N PHE A 114 10.20 -12.76 3.12
CA PHE A 114 11.37 -12.13 3.74
C PHE A 114 11.13 -11.84 5.23
N LEU A 115 9.99 -11.29 5.61
CA LEU A 115 9.65 -11.07 7.03
C LEU A 115 9.58 -12.38 7.81
N VAL A 116 9.02 -13.44 7.22
CA VAL A 116 9.01 -14.78 7.83
C VAL A 116 10.44 -15.29 8.02
N PHE A 117 11.34 -15.07 7.07
CA PHE A 117 12.75 -15.42 7.21
C PHE A 117 13.42 -14.63 8.35
N VAL A 118 13.27 -13.30 8.38
CA VAL A 118 13.85 -12.43 9.40
C VAL A 118 13.34 -12.78 10.80
N LEU A 119 12.10 -13.27 10.93
CA LEU A 119 11.52 -13.69 12.21
C LEU A 119 12.32 -14.80 12.91
N PHE A 120 13.06 -15.63 12.17
CA PHE A 120 13.91 -16.69 12.73
C PHE A 120 15.34 -16.22 13.04
N LEU A 121 15.72 -15.00 12.68
CA LEU A 121 17.04 -14.45 12.93
C LEU A 121 17.10 -13.78 14.31
N ASN A 122 18.28 -13.83 14.93
CA ASN A 122 18.57 -13.03 16.11
C ASN A 122 18.98 -11.59 15.73
N PHE A 123 19.00 -10.69 16.70
CA PHE A 123 19.28 -9.26 16.47
C PHE A 123 20.63 -8.99 15.79
N GLU A 124 21.69 -9.73 16.16
CA GLU A 124 23.01 -9.58 15.54
C GLU A 124 23.01 -10.05 14.07
N GLN A 125 22.29 -11.13 13.77
CA GLN A 125 22.12 -11.63 12.42
C GLN A 125 21.31 -10.66 11.55
N VAL A 126 20.25 -10.05 12.09
CA VAL A 126 19.47 -9.03 11.38
C VAL A 126 20.36 -7.83 11.02
N LYS A 127 21.14 -7.32 11.98
CA LYS A 127 22.11 -6.24 11.72
C LYS A 127 23.12 -6.62 10.64
N ALA A 128 23.66 -7.84 10.69
CA ALA A 128 24.58 -8.32 9.67
C ALA A 128 23.95 -8.32 8.26
N VAL A 129 22.69 -8.77 8.14
CA VAL A 129 21.93 -8.71 6.87
C VAL A 129 21.71 -7.27 6.41
N MET A 130 21.35 -6.36 7.32
CA MET A 130 21.17 -4.94 7.00
C MET A 130 22.47 -4.27 6.54
N TYR A 131 23.59 -4.56 7.20
CA TYR A 131 24.92 -4.07 6.81
C TYR A 131 25.44 -4.66 5.51
N TRP A 132 24.96 -5.84 5.12
CA TRP A 132 25.24 -6.41 3.81
C TRP A 132 24.40 -5.73 2.72
N LEU A 133 23.13 -5.41 3.02
CA LEU A 133 22.24 -4.72 2.09
C LEU A 133 22.67 -3.26 1.83
N ASP A 134 23.04 -2.53 2.88
CA ASP A 134 23.62 -1.19 2.79
C ASP A 134 24.79 -1.04 3.77
N PRO A 135 26.04 -1.13 3.26
CA PRO A 135 27.25 -1.01 4.08
C PRO A 135 27.38 0.29 4.86
N ASN A 136 26.72 1.37 4.42
CA ASN A 136 26.83 2.68 5.07
C ASN A 136 26.16 2.69 6.46
N LEU A 137 25.22 1.77 6.72
CA LEU A 137 24.58 1.65 8.04
C LEU A 137 25.57 1.30 9.16
N ARG A 138 26.76 0.77 8.84
CA ARG A 138 27.79 0.49 9.86
C ARG A 138 28.31 1.75 10.55
N TYR A 139 28.24 2.89 9.85
CA TYR A 139 28.78 4.17 10.29
C TYR A 139 27.68 5.20 10.58
N ALA A 140 26.42 4.84 10.33
CA ALA A 140 25.29 5.71 10.62
C ALA A 140 25.05 5.77 12.13
N THR A 141 24.96 7.00 12.67
CA THR A 141 24.51 7.22 14.03
C THR A 141 23.02 6.89 14.14
N ARG A 142 22.67 6.03 15.09
CA ARG A 142 21.27 5.69 15.35
C ARG A 142 20.55 6.92 15.89
N GLU A 143 19.39 7.21 15.33
CA GLU A 143 18.54 8.34 15.73
C GLU A 143 18.17 8.30 17.23
N ALA A 144 17.95 7.11 17.77
CA ALA A 144 17.70 6.89 19.19
C ALA A 144 18.87 7.27 20.12
N ASP A 145 20.09 7.44 19.60
CA ASP A 145 21.25 7.89 20.38
C ASP A 145 21.45 9.41 20.34
N ILE A 146 20.71 10.13 19.48
CA ILE A 146 20.83 11.58 19.29
C ILE A 146 19.55 12.31 19.74
N MET A 147 18.39 11.68 19.60
CA MET A 147 17.10 12.30 19.90
C MET A 147 16.80 12.32 21.41
N GLU A 148 16.42 13.50 21.90
CA GLU A 148 15.94 13.69 23.27
C GLU A 148 14.41 13.54 23.32
N TYR A 149 13.93 12.38 23.76
CA TYR A 149 12.50 12.08 23.87
C TYR A 149 11.82 12.84 25.02
N ALA A 150 10.82 13.67 24.71
CA ALA A 150 9.96 14.42 25.63
C ALA A 150 10.69 15.29 26.69
N VAL A 151 11.85 15.86 26.36
CA VAL A 151 12.60 16.75 27.29
C VAL A 151 12.15 18.20 27.12
N ASN A 152 11.95 18.97 28.20
CA ASN A 152 11.68 20.42 28.16
C ASN A 152 10.49 20.87 27.26
N CYS A 153 9.37 20.15 27.27
CA CYS A 153 8.21 20.38 26.37
C CYS A 153 7.42 21.69 26.59
N HIS A 154 7.90 22.58 27.45
CA HIS A 154 7.31 23.91 27.69
C HIS A 154 7.99 25.01 26.86
N VAL A 155 9.21 24.77 26.37
CA VAL A 155 9.97 25.75 25.60
C VAL A 155 9.77 25.48 24.11
N ILE A 156 8.92 26.29 23.48
CA ILE A 156 8.59 26.22 22.05
C ILE A 156 9.37 27.33 21.34
N THR A 157 10.47 26.98 20.68
CA THR A 157 11.26 27.88 19.82
C THR A 157 11.09 27.49 18.35
N TRP A 158 11.32 28.45 17.44
CA TRP A 158 11.17 28.20 16.00
C TRP A 158 12.15 27.14 15.48
N GLU A 159 13.40 27.17 15.94
CA GLU A 159 14.42 26.17 15.61
C GLU A 159 13.98 24.76 16.02
N ARG A 160 13.32 24.65 17.17
CA ARG A 160 12.80 23.39 17.68
C ARG A 160 11.61 22.90 16.86
N ILE A 161 10.69 23.77 16.47
CA ILE A 161 9.58 23.35 15.59
C ILE A 161 10.13 22.84 14.26
N LEU A 162 11.09 23.54 13.66
CA LEU A 162 11.70 23.11 12.40
C LEU A 162 12.47 21.80 12.51
N SER A 163 13.07 21.50 13.67
CA SER A 163 13.77 20.23 13.86
C SER A 163 12.84 19.02 13.91
N HIS A 164 11.56 19.22 14.26
CA HIS A 164 10.54 18.14 14.31
C HIS A 164 9.78 18.00 12.97
N PHE A 165 10.02 18.86 11.98
CA PHE A 165 9.55 18.68 10.60
C PHE A 165 10.45 17.71 9.83
N ASP A 166 10.43 16.45 10.23
CA ASP A 166 11.27 15.39 9.69
C ASP A 166 10.50 14.43 8.76
N ILE A 167 11.06 13.26 8.52
CA ILE A 167 10.45 12.22 7.70
C ILE A 167 9.16 11.66 8.33
N PHE A 168 9.03 11.70 9.67
CA PHE A 168 7.83 11.27 10.38
C PHE A 168 6.71 12.28 10.14
N ALA A 169 6.95 13.59 10.27
CA ALA A 169 5.95 14.61 9.94
C ALA A 169 5.45 14.48 8.49
N PHE A 170 6.35 14.23 7.54
CA PHE A 170 5.98 13.96 6.14
C PHE A 170 5.18 12.65 5.98
N GLY A 171 5.58 11.60 6.69
CA GLY A 171 4.90 10.31 6.74
C GLY A 171 3.48 10.41 7.30
N HIS A 172 3.29 11.20 8.37
CA HIS A 172 1.98 11.52 8.92
C HIS A 172 1.12 12.24 7.87
N PHE A 173 1.61 13.34 7.30
CA PHE A 173 0.85 14.09 6.29
C PHE A 173 0.41 13.22 5.10
N TRP A 174 1.35 12.51 4.45
CA TRP A 174 1.03 11.74 3.26
C TRP A 174 0.28 10.44 3.59
N GLY A 175 0.60 9.82 4.72
CA GLY A 175 -0.11 8.66 5.23
C GLY A 175 -1.58 8.95 5.49
N TRP A 176 -1.89 10.10 6.11
CA TRP A 176 -3.26 10.54 6.34
C TRP A 176 -3.98 10.98 5.06
N ALA A 177 -3.26 11.58 4.10
CA ALA A 177 -3.82 11.83 2.78
C ALA A 177 -4.27 10.54 2.09
N MET A 178 -3.43 9.49 2.12
CA MET A 178 -3.76 8.20 1.52
C MET A 178 -4.88 7.47 2.28
N LYS A 179 -4.86 7.47 3.62
CA LYS A 179 -5.95 6.91 4.45
C LYS A 179 -7.27 7.62 4.16
N ALA A 180 -7.26 8.94 3.98
CA ALA A 180 -8.45 9.70 3.63
C ALA A 180 -8.98 9.38 2.23
N LEU A 181 -8.12 9.09 1.24
CA LEU A 181 -8.54 8.61 -0.09
C LEU A 181 -9.24 7.23 -0.05
N LEU A 182 -8.81 6.37 0.87
CA LEU A 182 -9.37 5.03 1.06
C LEU A 182 -10.67 5.06 1.87
N ILE A 183 -10.67 5.73 3.02
CA ILE A 183 -11.81 5.76 3.96
C ILE A 183 -12.88 6.75 3.48
N ARG A 184 -12.50 7.87 2.85
CA ARG A 184 -13.43 8.86 2.26
C ARG A 184 -14.45 9.45 3.24
N SER A 185 -14.06 9.61 4.51
CA SER A 185 -14.91 10.18 5.56
C SER A 185 -14.09 10.99 6.54
N TYR A 186 -14.43 12.28 6.69
CA TYR A 186 -13.79 13.15 7.67
C TYR A 186 -13.93 12.60 9.09
N GLY A 187 -15.14 12.24 9.51
CA GLY A 187 -15.40 11.79 10.89
C GLY A 187 -14.58 10.55 11.26
N LEU A 188 -14.56 9.53 10.40
CA LEU A 188 -13.76 8.32 10.66
C LEU A 188 -12.26 8.62 10.65
N CYS A 189 -11.77 9.42 9.71
CA CYS A 189 -10.33 9.72 9.65
C CYS A 189 -9.87 10.51 10.88
N TRP A 190 -10.63 11.52 11.32
CA TRP A 190 -10.32 12.28 12.52
C TRP A 190 -10.37 11.40 13.78
N THR A 191 -11.39 10.55 13.92
CA THR A 191 -11.46 9.63 15.05
C THR A 191 -10.26 8.69 15.08
N ILE A 192 -9.90 8.07 13.95
CA ILE A 192 -8.73 7.18 13.87
C ILE A 192 -7.46 7.96 14.17
N SER A 193 -7.34 9.20 13.70
CA SER A 193 -6.14 10.03 13.90
C SER A 193 -5.91 10.34 15.37
N ILE A 194 -6.94 10.80 16.06
CA ILE A 194 -6.85 11.10 17.49
C ILE A 194 -6.60 9.82 18.29
N THR A 195 -7.32 8.73 17.98
CA THR A 195 -7.14 7.47 18.70
C THR A 195 -5.78 6.82 18.43
N TRP A 196 -5.17 7.05 17.26
CA TRP A 196 -3.82 6.63 16.96
C TRP A 196 -2.80 7.31 17.88
N GLU A 197 -2.79 8.64 17.98
CA GLU A 197 -1.87 9.33 18.88
C GLU A 197 -2.12 9.01 20.36
N LEU A 198 -3.38 8.81 20.75
CA LEU A 198 -3.69 8.35 22.11
C LEU A 198 -3.06 6.97 22.38
N THR A 199 -3.09 6.05 21.42
CA THR A 199 -2.43 4.75 21.60
C THR A 199 -0.92 4.86 21.73
N GLU A 200 -0.27 5.83 21.06
CA GLU A 200 1.15 6.10 21.23
C GLU A 200 1.48 6.57 22.63
N LEU A 201 0.68 7.52 23.14
CA LEU A 201 0.79 7.97 24.53
C LEU A 201 0.59 6.81 25.53
N PHE A 202 -0.34 5.90 25.27
CA PHE A 202 -0.51 4.71 26.13
C PHE A 202 0.70 3.76 26.09
N PHE A 203 1.36 3.60 24.94
CA PHE A 203 2.46 2.66 24.73
C PHE A 203 3.87 3.28 24.85
N MET A 204 3.99 4.56 25.22
CA MET A 204 5.28 5.25 25.43
C MET A 204 6.22 4.54 26.43
N HIS A 205 5.66 3.75 27.34
CA HIS A 205 6.42 2.98 28.31
C HIS A 205 7.13 1.74 27.73
N LEU A 206 6.69 1.25 26.55
CA LEU A 206 7.36 0.15 25.85
C LEU A 206 8.40 0.66 24.87
N LEU A 207 8.10 1.75 24.16
CA LEU A 207 9.00 2.37 23.20
C LEU A 207 9.25 3.83 23.59
N PRO A 208 10.48 4.22 23.96
CA PRO A 208 10.80 5.61 24.26
C PRO A 208 10.63 6.53 23.06
N ASN A 209 10.66 5.98 21.83
CA ASN A 209 10.43 6.74 20.61
C ASN A 209 9.05 7.39 20.53
N PHE A 210 8.03 6.84 21.22
CA PHE A 210 6.67 7.42 21.25
C PHE A 210 6.51 8.49 22.34
N ALA A 211 7.56 8.78 23.12
CA ALA A 211 7.54 9.83 24.13
C ALA A 211 7.90 11.17 23.48
N GLU A 212 6.87 11.86 23.01
CA GLU A 212 6.99 13.17 22.36
C GLU A 212 6.39 14.28 23.22
N CYS A 213 6.61 15.53 22.82
CA CYS A 213 6.02 16.67 23.50
C CYS A 213 4.53 16.81 23.21
N TRP A 214 3.76 17.32 24.18
CA TRP A 214 2.31 17.51 24.01
C TRP A 214 1.95 18.38 22.80
N TRP A 215 2.76 19.39 22.48
CA TRP A 215 2.52 20.29 21.35
C TRP A 215 2.86 19.62 20.01
N ASP A 216 3.80 18.69 20.02
CA ASP A 216 4.16 17.89 18.85
C ASP A 216 2.98 16.98 18.49
N GLN A 217 2.57 16.14 19.43
CA GLN A 217 1.44 15.23 19.30
C GLN A 217 0.13 15.94 18.93
N VAL A 218 -0.23 16.99 19.68
CA VAL A 218 -1.55 17.63 19.49
C VAL A 218 -1.54 18.60 18.31
N ILE A 219 -0.52 19.44 18.18
CA ILE A 219 -0.52 20.52 17.19
C ILE A 219 0.13 20.06 15.90
N LEU A 220 1.35 19.51 15.96
CA LEU A 220 2.07 19.10 14.76
C LEU A 220 1.42 17.87 14.14
N ASP A 221 1.24 16.79 14.90
CA ASP A 221 0.75 15.54 14.35
C ASP A 221 -0.75 15.56 14.10
N ILE A 222 -1.59 15.70 15.13
CA ILE A 222 -3.06 15.63 14.95
C ILE A 222 -3.58 16.75 14.05
N LEU A 223 -3.23 18.02 14.34
CA LEU A 223 -3.87 19.16 13.68
C LEU A 223 -3.24 19.49 12.34
N LEU A 224 -1.92 19.60 12.25
CA LEU A 224 -1.24 20.07 11.04
C LEU A 224 -0.98 18.92 10.05
N CYS A 225 -0.22 17.90 10.45
CA CYS A 225 0.18 16.81 9.57
C CYS A 225 -1.03 15.93 9.23
N ASN A 226 -1.66 15.32 10.23
CA ASN A 226 -2.79 14.41 10.05
C ASN A 226 -4.00 15.17 9.49
N GLY A 227 -4.38 16.29 10.12
CA GLY A 227 -5.49 17.14 9.67
C GLY A 227 -5.31 17.70 8.25
N GLY A 228 -4.11 18.18 7.93
CA GLY A 228 -3.75 18.65 6.59
C GLY A 228 -3.79 17.54 5.55
N GLY A 229 -3.28 16.35 5.89
CA GLY A 229 -3.36 15.15 5.06
C GLY A 229 -4.82 14.75 4.79
N ILE A 230 -5.65 14.68 5.82
CA ILE A 230 -7.08 14.38 5.69
C ILE A 230 -7.77 15.39 4.78
N TRP A 231 -7.50 16.69 4.96
CA TRP A 231 -8.05 17.73 4.10
C TRP A 231 -7.65 17.53 2.63
N LEU A 232 -6.35 17.31 2.36
CA LEU A 232 -5.84 17.08 1.01
C LEU A 232 -6.51 15.85 0.37
N GLY A 233 -6.53 14.72 1.08
CA GLY A 233 -7.16 13.49 0.60
C GLY A 233 -8.64 13.69 0.28
N MET A 234 -9.37 14.41 1.13
CA MET A 234 -10.79 14.69 0.91
C MET A 234 -11.04 15.69 -0.24
N VAL A 235 -10.14 16.66 -0.46
CA VAL A 235 -10.17 17.53 -1.65
C VAL A 235 -10.01 16.71 -2.92
N VAL A 236 -9.05 15.78 -2.94
CA VAL A 236 -8.86 14.86 -4.08
C VAL A 236 -10.09 13.96 -4.27
N CYS A 237 -10.69 13.43 -3.19
CA CYS A 237 -11.94 12.67 -3.28
C CYS A 237 -13.05 13.47 -3.98
N ARG A 238 -13.25 14.74 -3.60
CA ARG A 238 -14.26 15.62 -4.22
C ARG A 238 -13.94 15.91 -5.69
N PHE A 239 -12.66 16.11 -6.01
CA PHE A 239 -12.22 16.32 -7.39
C PHE A 239 -12.51 15.10 -8.29
N LEU A 240 -12.34 13.89 -7.76
CA LEU A 240 -12.60 12.63 -8.48
C LEU A 240 -14.10 12.30 -8.58
N GLU A 241 -14.91 12.71 -7.60
CA GLU A 241 -16.36 12.47 -7.57
C GLU A 241 -17.13 13.29 -8.63
N MET A 242 -16.70 14.52 -8.92
CA MET A 242 -17.41 15.41 -9.85
C MET A 242 -17.14 15.17 -11.35
N ARG A 243 -16.64 13.99 -11.73
CA ARG A 243 -16.30 13.70 -13.13
C ARG A 243 -17.26 12.69 -13.75
N THR A 244 -17.99 13.13 -14.77
CA THR A 244 -18.60 12.23 -15.75
C THR A 244 -17.48 11.71 -16.67
N TYR A 245 -17.16 10.42 -16.56
CA TYR A 245 -16.14 9.80 -17.40
C TYR A 245 -16.70 9.63 -18.82
N HIS A 246 -16.31 10.50 -19.75
CA HIS A 246 -16.51 10.27 -21.19
C HIS A 246 -15.42 9.35 -21.72
N TRP A 247 -15.79 8.12 -22.03
CA TRP A 247 -14.90 7.08 -22.53
C TRP A 247 -14.67 7.17 -24.05
N ALA A 248 -14.25 8.33 -24.57
CA ALA A 248 -13.83 8.42 -25.98
C ALA A 248 -12.56 7.58 -26.20
N SER A 249 -12.48 6.86 -27.33
CA SER A 249 -11.30 6.08 -27.67
C SER A 249 -10.13 7.01 -27.96
N PHE A 250 -8.90 6.58 -27.67
CA PHE A 250 -7.69 7.33 -28.02
C PHE A 250 -7.61 7.62 -29.53
N LYS A 251 -8.27 6.78 -30.34
CA LYS A 251 -8.40 6.91 -31.80
C LYS A 251 -9.33 8.06 -32.23
N ASP A 252 -10.29 8.43 -31.38
CA ASP A 252 -11.30 9.46 -31.69
C ASP A 252 -10.80 10.87 -31.33
N ILE A 253 -9.63 10.99 -30.69
CA ILE A 253 -9.06 12.27 -30.25
C ILE A 253 -7.98 12.72 -31.24
N HIS A 254 -8.25 13.79 -31.99
CA HIS A 254 -7.31 14.30 -32.99
C HIS A 254 -6.21 15.20 -32.42
N THR A 255 -6.41 15.84 -31.26
CA THR A 255 -5.44 16.76 -30.66
C THR A 255 -4.41 16.07 -29.76
N THR A 256 -3.15 16.52 -29.80
CA THR A 256 -2.06 16.01 -28.95
C THR A 256 -2.34 16.26 -27.45
N THR A 257 -2.87 17.43 -27.11
CA THR A 257 -3.28 17.78 -25.74
C THR A 257 -4.42 16.88 -25.24
N GLY A 258 -5.36 16.52 -26.12
CA GLY A 258 -6.44 15.59 -25.79
C GLY A 258 -5.92 14.16 -25.54
N LYS A 259 -4.95 13.71 -26.34
CA LYS A 259 -4.27 12.42 -26.16
C LYS A 259 -3.50 12.35 -24.84
N ILE A 260 -2.74 13.39 -24.49
CA ILE A 260 -2.02 13.47 -23.21
C ILE A 260 -3.02 13.49 -22.04
N LYS A 261 -4.08 14.31 -22.12
CA LYS A 261 -5.14 14.34 -21.11
C LYS A 261 -5.78 12.97 -20.93
N ARG A 262 -6.02 12.22 -22.01
CA ARG A 262 -6.56 10.86 -21.96
C ARG A 262 -5.60 9.87 -21.32
N ALA A 263 -4.30 9.94 -21.65
CA ALA A 263 -3.27 9.11 -21.02
C ALA A 263 -3.16 9.36 -19.52
N VAL A 264 -3.16 10.63 -19.07
CA VAL A 264 -3.16 10.97 -17.64
C VAL A 264 -4.43 10.47 -16.93
N LEU A 265 -5.59 10.57 -17.58
CA LEU A 265 -6.85 10.06 -17.03
C LEU A 265 -6.88 8.53 -16.88
N GLN A 266 -6.01 7.75 -17.54
CA GLN A 266 -5.93 6.30 -17.31
C GLN A 266 -5.43 5.94 -15.91
N PHE A 267 -4.68 6.85 -15.28
CA PHE A 267 -4.24 6.71 -13.89
C PHE A 267 -5.31 7.10 -12.87
N THR A 268 -6.47 7.60 -13.33
CA THR A 268 -7.62 7.84 -12.46
C THR A 268 -8.46 6.57 -12.28
N PRO A 269 -9.10 6.40 -11.11
CA PRO A 269 -9.90 5.22 -10.80
C PRO A 269 -10.99 4.97 -11.85
N ALA A 270 -11.31 3.69 -12.09
CA ALA A 270 -12.32 3.31 -13.07
C ALA A 270 -13.72 3.82 -12.69
N SER A 271 -14.05 3.79 -11.40
CA SER A 271 -15.23 4.40 -10.82
C SER A 271 -14.85 5.05 -9.50
N TRP A 272 -15.52 6.16 -9.19
CA TRP A 272 -15.34 6.84 -7.91
C TRP A 272 -16.71 7.16 -7.33
N THR A 273 -17.07 6.45 -6.26
CA THR A 273 -18.36 6.58 -5.59
C THR A 273 -18.18 7.18 -4.21
N TYR A 274 -19.14 8.04 -3.84
CA TYR A 274 -19.27 8.55 -2.49
C TYR A 274 -19.63 7.43 -1.51
N VAL A 275 -18.88 7.32 -0.42
CA VAL A 275 -19.10 6.28 0.60
C VAL A 275 -19.74 6.91 1.83
N ARG A 276 -20.96 6.46 2.15
CA ARG A 276 -21.69 6.91 3.35
C ARG A 276 -21.56 5.88 4.48
N TRP A 277 -20.59 6.09 5.36
CA TRP A 277 -20.35 5.23 6.52
C TRP A 277 -21.47 5.27 7.55
N PHE A 278 -22.00 6.46 7.83
CA PHE A 278 -23.09 6.68 8.76
C PHE A 278 -24.30 7.24 8.02
N ASP A 279 -25.37 6.44 7.94
CA ASP A 279 -26.67 6.95 7.51
C ASP A 279 -27.50 7.31 8.76
N PRO A 280 -28.20 8.45 8.80
CA PRO A 280 -29.11 8.80 9.91
C PRO A 280 -30.14 7.71 10.26
N LYS A 281 -30.47 6.82 9.31
CA LYS A 281 -31.37 5.67 9.54
C LYS A 281 -30.63 4.37 9.90
N SER A 282 -29.32 4.41 10.10
CA SER A 282 -28.53 3.21 10.44
C SER A 282 -28.87 2.71 11.83
N SER A 283 -28.97 1.39 11.99
CA SER A 283 -29.12 0.78 13.31
C SER A 283 -27.90 1.05 14.19
N PHE A 284 -28.12 1.16 15.50
CA PHE A 284 -27.04 1.29 16.49
C PHE A 284 -26.01 0.15 16.36
N GLN A 285 -26.46 -1.07 16.04
CA GLN A 285 -25.60 -2.23 15.80
C GLN A 285 -24.59 -2.00 14.67
N ARG A 286 -24.99 -1.33 13.56
CA ARG A 286 -24.07 -1.01 12.46
C ARG A 286 -23.01 -0.01 12.90
N VAL A 287 -23.42 1.03 13.64
CA VAL A 287 -22.49 2.04 14.17
C VAL A 287 -21.49 1.38 15.13
N ALA A 288 -21.98 0.60 16.10
CA ALA A 288 -21.15 -0.15 17.03
C ALA A 288 -20.19 -1.12 16.31
N GLY A 289 -20.67 -1.81 15.27
CA GLY A 289 -19.84 -2.70 14.45
C GLY A 289 -18.71 -1.97 13.72
N ILE A 290 -18.96 -0.77 13.19
CA ILE A 290 -17.92 0.07 12.56
C ILE A 290 -16.86 0.48 13.59
N TYR A 291 -17.28 0.95 14.77
CA TYR A 291 -16.35 1.33 15.83
C TYR A 291 -15.55 0.13 16.36
N LEU A 292 -16.18 -1.03 16.55
CA LEU A 292 -15.49 -2.25 16.96
C LEU A 292 -14.46 -2.69 15.92
N PHE A 293 -14.83 -2.69 14.64
CA PHE A 293 -13.91 -2.98 13.54
C PHE A 293 -12.72 -2.01 13.54
N MET A 294 -12.99 -0.73 13.74
CA MET A 294 -11.95 0.31 13.82
C MET A 294 -10.98 0.06 14.98
N ILE A 295 -11.49 -0.28 16.18
CA ILE A 295 -10.65 -0.58 17.35
C ILE A 295 -9.80 -1.84 17.11
N ILE A 296 -10.41 -2.93 16.62
CA ILE A 296 -9.69 -4.18 16.32
C ILE A 296 -8.58 -3.92 15.30
N TRP A 297 -8.88 -3.13 14.26
CA TRP A 297 -7.91 -2.76 13.24
C TRP A 297 -6.73 -1.98 13.83
N GLN A 298 -7.00 -0.97 14.66
CA GLN A 298 -5.96 -0.16 15.31
C GLN A 298 -5.08 -0.99 16.25
N VAL A 299 -5.70 -1.79 17.13
CA VAL A 299 -4.97 -2.65 18.07
C VAL A 299 -4.09 -3.64 17.33
N ARG A 300 -4.60 -4.27 16.26
CA ARG A 300 -3.81 -5.22 15.46
C ARG A 300 -2.61 -4.53 14.81
N ASN A 301 -2.81 -3.35 14.22
CA ASN A 301 -1.73 -2.61 13.57
C ASN A 301 -0.67 -2.19 14.59
N LYS A 302 -1.07 -1.56 15.71
CA LYS A 302 -0.14 -1.18 16.79
C LYS A 302 0.57 -2.37 17.41
N PHE A 303 -0.07 -3.53 17.56
CA PHE A 303 0.60 -4.73 18.05
C PHE A 303 1.61 -5.27 17.03
N CYS A 304 1.32 -5.13 15.74
CA CYS A 304 2.27 -5.46 14.67
C CYS A 304 3.47 -4.52 14.71
N ASP A 305 3.26 -3.21 14.86
CA ASP A 305 4.30 -2.18 14.96
C ASP A 305 5.15 -2.37 16.22
N LEU A 306 4.51 -2.67 17.35
CA LEU A 306 5.18 -2.95 18.61
C LEU A 306 6.04 -4.21 18.52
N LYS A 307 5.51 -5.28 17.93
CA LYS A 307 6.26 -6.52 17.74
C LYS A 307 7.36 -6.36 16.69
N ALA A 308 7.12 -5.57 15.64
CA ALA A 308 8.10 -5.17 14.64
C ALA A 308 9.25 -4.39 15.27
N ALA A 309 8.95 -3.39 16.10
CA ALA A 309 9.96 -2.60 16.79
C ALA A 309 10.75 -3.40 17.82
N ILE A 310 10.09 -4.25 18.62
CA ILE A 310 10.74 -5.13 19.59
C ILE A 310 11.56 -6.22 18.89
N SER A 311 11.11 -6.72 17.75
CA SER A 311 11.79 -7.76 16.97
C SER A 311 12.75 -7.20 15.91
N SER A 312 12.86 -5.87 15.77
CA SER A 312 13.57 -5.19 14.66
C SER A 312 13.13 -5.63 13.25
N VAL A 313 11.90 -6.15 13.11
CA VAL A 313 11.33 -6.59 11.84
C VAL A 313 10.40 -5.49 11.36
N THR A 314 10.90 -4.58 10.51
CA THR A 314 10.11 -3.53 9.87
C THR A 314 8.80 -4.09 9.31
N CYS A 315 7.67 -3.68 9.87
CA CYS A 315 6.34 -3.90 9.29
C CYS A 315 5.78 -2.52 8.91
N TRP A 316 6.40 -1.87 7.93
CA TRP A 316 5.83 -0.67 7.32
C TRP A 316 4.92 -1.11 6.17
N LEU A 317 3.61 -1.15 6.43
CA LEU A 317 2.49 -0.78 5.53
C LEU A 317 1.12 -0.96 6.22
#